data_AF-A0A6N7END0-F1
#
_entry.id   AF-A0A6N7END0-F1
#
_cell.length_a   1.000
_cell.length_b   1.000
_cell.length_c   1.000
_cell.angle_alpha   90.00
_cell.angle_beta   90.00
_cell.angle_gamma   90.00
#
_symmetry.space_group_name_H-M   'P 1'
#
loop_
_entity.id
_entity.type
_entity.pdbx_description
1 polymer ?
#
loop_
_entity_poly.entity_id
_entity_poly.type
_entity_poly.pdbx_seq_one_letter_code
_entity_poly.pdbx_strand_id
1 'polypeptide(L)'
;MLISVYVTAVLCGLLGLWAAWFAVRGRPVIFKQLLAGGVVEAALVVQGVVALVGVVGGHPLAEPWTYWGYLVTALFLLPVAAVWAMADRTRTSSIALVVVCVAILAMQARMWQVWTA
;
A
#
# COMPACT_ATOMS: atom_id res chain seq x y z
N MET A 1 1.02 15.95 4.20
CA MET A 1 1.79 14.69 4.06
C MET A 1 1.53 13.68 5.17
N LEU A 2 1.62 14.05 6.46
CA LEU A 2 1.34 13.11 7.56
C LEU A 2 -0.06 12.49 7.49
N ILE A 3 -1.08 13.30 7.18
CA ILE A 3 -2.46 12.84 7.03
C ILE A 3 -2.57 11.75 5.94
N SER A 4 -1.97 11.96 4.76
CA SER A 4 -2.01 10.99 3.67
C SER A 4 -1.32 9.67 4.04
N VAL A 5 -0.19 9.72 4.76
CA VAL A 5 0.48 8.51 5.25
C VAL A 5 -0.42 7.72 6.20
N TYR A 6 -1.03 8.37 7.19
CA TYR A 6 -1.91 7.69 8.15
C TYR A 6 -3.17 7.15 7.48
N VAL A 7 -3.79 7.91 6.59
CA VAL A 7 -4.98 7.46 5.84
C VAL A 7 -4.63 6.21 5.01
N THR A 8 -3.54 6.25 4.25
CA THR A 8 -3.10 5.09 3.45
C THR A 8 -2.77 3.90 4.32
N ALA A 9 -2.07 4.09 5.45
CA ALA A 9 -1.72 3.02 6.36
C ALA A 9 -2.97 2.38 7.00
N VAL A 10 -3.96 3.18 7.42
CA VAL A 10 -5.22 2.66 7.97
C VAL A 10 -6.00 1.86 6.92
N LEU A 11 -6.15 2.40 5.71
CA LEU A 11 -6.85 1.71 4.61
C LEU A 11 -6.16 0.38 4.26
N CYS A 12 -4.82 0.40 4.15
CA CYS A 12 -4.03 -0.78 3.86
C CYS A 12 -4.10 -1.81 5.00
N GLY A 13 -4.06 -1.36 6.25
CA GLY A 13 -4.20 -2.22 7.43
C GLY A 13 -5.57 -2.92 7.48
N LEU A 14 -6.65 -2.18 7.22
CA LEU A 14 -8.00 -2.75 7.16
C LEU A 14 -8.13 -3.79 6.03
N LEU A 15 -7.56 -3.50 4.85
CA LEU A 15 -7.51 -4.45 3.75
C LEU A 15 -6.71 -5.70 4.12
N GLY A 16 -5.54 -5.54 4.74
CA GLY A 16 -4.69 -6.62 5.20
C GLY A 16 -5.38 -7.52 6.24
N LEU A 17 -6.08 -6.93 7.21
CA LEU A 17 -6.86 -7.67 8.20
C LEU A 17 -8.01 -8.46 7.55
N TRP A 18 -8.69 -7.86 6.58
CA TRP A 18 -9.77 -8.52 5.85
C TRP A 18 -9.24 -9.69 5.01
N ALA A 19 -8.12 -9.49 4.32
CA ALA A 19 -7.43 -10.53 3.56
C ALA A 19 -6.92 -11.65 4.48
N ALA A 20 -6.39 -11.31 5.66
CA ALA A 20 -5.94 -12.27 6.67
C ALA A 20 -7.09 -13.15 7.17
N TRP A 21 -8.26 -12.55 7.43
CA TRP A 21 -9.45 -13.31 7.78
C TRP A 21 -9.83 -14.32 6.70
N PHE A 22 -9.81 -13.91 5.42
CA PHE A 22 -10.07 -14.81 4.30
C PHE A 22 -9.02 -15.90 4.18
N ALA A 23 -7.74 -15.57 4.37
CA ALA A 23 -6.65 -16.52 4.38
C ALA A 23 -6.82 -17.57 5.49
N VAL A 24 -7.21 -17.18 6.70
CA VAL A 24 -7.47 -18.11 7.81
C VAL A 24 -8.69 -18.99 7.53
N ARG A 25 -9.73 -18.45 6.88
CA ARG A 25 -10.94 -19.19 6.49
C ARG A 25 -10.77 -20.04 5.23
N GLY A 26 -9.57 -20.10 4.65
CA GLY A 26 -9.30 -20.90 3.45
C GLY A 26 -9.98 -20.37 2.18
N ARG A 27 -10.32 -19.07 2.14
CA ARG A 27 -11.08 -18.45 1.04
C ARG A 27 -10.16 -17.65 0.12
N PRO A 28 -10.44 -17.60 -1.19
CA PRO A 28 -9.72 -16.75 -2.13
C PRO A 28 -10.17 -15.29 -2.07
N VAL A 29 -9.36 -14.41 -2.66
CA VAL A 29 -9.67 -12.98 -2.77
C VAL A 29 -10.94 -12.77 -3.60
N ILE A 30 -11.81 -11.89 -3.10
CA ILE A 30 -13.07 -11.51 -3.76
C ILE A 30 -12.97 -10.16 -4.45
N PHE A 31 -13.87 -9.90 -5.40
CA PHE A 31 -13.92 -8.63 -6.14
C PHE A 31 -13.99 -7.39 -5.24
N LYS A 32 -14.67 -7.47 -4.09
CA LYS A 32 -14.73 -6.36 -3.14
C LYS A 32 -13.37 -6.03 -2.50
N GLN A 33 -12.51 -7.03 -2.29
CA GLN A 33 -11.15 -6.81 -1.79
C GLN A 33 -10.24 -6.20 -2.87
N LEU A 34 -10.46 -6.56 -4.14
CA LEU A 34 -9.78 -5.91 -5.27
C LEU A 34 -10.16 -4.43 -5.38
N LEU A 35 -11.47 -4.11 -5.25
CA LEU A 35 -11.92 -2.71 -5.20
C LEU A 35 -11.34 -1.95 -4.02
N ALA A 36 -11.32 -2.55 -2.83
CA ALA A 36 -10.69 -1.96 -1.65
C ALA A 36 -9.17 -1.76 -1.85
N GLY A 37 -8.50 -2.67 -2.55
CA GLY A 37 -7.14 -2.47 -3.05
C GLY A 37 -7.02 -1.23 -3.92
N GLY A 38 -7.90 -1.07 -4.92
CA GLY A 38 -7.94 0.13 -5.76
C GLY A 38 -8.10 1.44 -4.97
N VAL A 39 -8.80 1.42 -3.83
CA VAL A 39 -8.90 2.59 -2.94
C VAL A 39 -7.56 2.89 -2.24
N VAL A 40 -6.86 1.86 -1.76
CA VAL A 40 -5.51 2.01 -1.18
C VAL A 40 -4.53 2.53 -2.23
N GLU A 41 -4.64 2.05 -3.46
CA GLU A 41 -3.82 2.48 -4.59
C GLU A 41 -4.05 3.96 -4.92
N ALA A 42 -5.31 4.39 -4.99
CA ALA A 42 -5.65 5.80 -5.18
C ALA A 42 -5.08 6.67 -4.04
N ALA A 43 -5.13 6.18 -2.79
CA ALA A 43 -4.53 6.87 -1.64
C ALA A 43 -3.01 7.00 -1.76
N LEU A 44 -2.31 5.97 -2.26
CA LEU A 44 -0.87 6.02 -2.57
C LEU A 44 -0.56 7.07 -3.64
N VAL A 45 -1.37 7.17 -4.69
CA VAL A 45 -1.20 8.20 -5.73
C VAL A 45 -1.39 9.59 -5.15
N VAL A 46 -2.45 9.81 -4.38
CA VAL A 46 -2.70 11.10 -3.69
C VAL A 46 -1.53 11.44 -2.75
N GLN A 47 -1.01 10.47 -2.01
CA GLN A 47 0.17 10.64 -1.17
C GLN A 47 1.39 11.08 -1.97
N GLY A 48 1.61 10.51 -3.16
CA GLY A 48 2.67 10.92 -4.08
C GLY A 48 2.53 12.38 -4.52
N VAL A 49 1.32 12.81 -4.88
CA VAL A 49 1.05 14.21 -5.24
C VAL A 49 1.32 15.14 -4.05
N VAL A 50 0.85 14.79 -2.85
CA VAL A 50 1.08 15.58 -1.63
C VAL A 50 2.57 15.68 -1.31
N ALA A 51 3.33 14.60 -1.47
CA ALA A 51 4.78 14.59 -1.29
C ALA A 51 5.48 15.48 -2.32
N LEU A 52 5.10 15.38 -3.60
CA LEU A 52 5.65 16.20 -4.67
C LEU A 52 5.43 17.70 -4.41
N VAL A 53 4.21 18.08 -4.04
CA VAL A 53 3.86 19.47 -3.69
C VAL A 53 4.70 19.96 -2.51
N GLY A 54 4.91 19.12 -1.48
CA GLY A 54 5.75 19.49 -0.35
C GLY A 54 7.22 19.70 -0.74
N VAL A 55 7.79 18.82 -1.57
CA VAL A 55 9.17 18.93 -2.06
C VAL A 55 9.36 20.18 -2.92
N VAL A 56 8.45 20.44 -3.87
CA VAL A 56 8.48 21.65 -4.70
C VAL A 56 8.27 22.91 -3.86
N GLY A 57 7.49 22.81 -2.77
CA GLY A 57 7.32 23.85 -1.76
C GLY A 57 8.52 24.06 -0.82
N GLY A 58 9.63 23.34 -1.04
CA GLY A 58 10.88 23.51 -0.29
C GLY A 58 11.06 22.58 0.91
N HIS A 59 10.21 21.56 1.09
CA HIS A 59 10.42 20.54 2.13
C HIS A 59 11.62 19.66 1.76
N PRO A 60 12.70 19.65 2.55
CA PRO A 60 13.85 18.80 2.25
C PRO A 60 13.50 17.32 2.50
N LEU A 61 13.95 16.45 1.60
CA LEU A 61 13.95 15.00 1.83
C LEU A 61 15.39 14.57 2.11
N ALA A 62 15.62 14.00 3.29
CA ALA A 62 16.94 13.50 3.67
C ALA A 62 17.46 12.44 2.66
N GLU A 63 16.56 11.56 2.20
CA GLU A 63 16.88 10.50 1.24
C GLU A 63 15.80 10.42 0.14
N PRO A 64 15.86 11.27 -0.90
CA PRO A 64 14.82 11.34 -1.93
C PRO A 64 14.64 10.02 -2.68
N TRP A 65 15.73 9.35 -3.01
CA TRP A 65 15.69 8.10 -3.78
C TRP A 65 15.02 6.98 -2.99
N THR A 66 15.32 6.88 -1.69
CA THR A 66 14.67 5.94 -0.77
C THR A 66 13.17 6.20 -0.69
N TYR A 67 12.77 7.47 -0.52
CA TYR A 67 11.36 7.85 -0.44
C TYR A 67 10.59 7.48 -1.71
N TRP A 68 11.05 7.93 -2.88
CA TRP A 68 10.38 7.69 -4.15
C TRP A 68 10.43 6.23 -4.58
N GLY A 69 11.54 5.54 -4.30
CA GLY A 69 11.68 4.11 -4.55
C GLY A 69 10.63 3.30 -3.77
N TYR A 70 10.42 3.61 -2.49
CA TYR A 70 9.36 2.97 -1.72
C TYR A 70 7.98 3.29 -2.26
N LEU A 71 7.72 4.53 -2.68
CA LEU A 71 6.39 4.94 -3.16
C LEU A 71 6.03 4.22 -4.46
N VAL A 72 6.97 4.19 -5.41
CA VAL A 72 6.81 3.48 -6.69
C VAL A 72 6.62 1.99 -6.43
N THR A 73 7.44 1.38 -5.57
CA THR A 73 7.30 -0.05 -5.25
C THR A 73 5.94 -0.36 -4.62
N ALA A 74 5.48 0.47 -3.68
CA ALA A 74 4.16 0.30 -3.07
C ALA A 74 3.03 0.38 -4.11
N LEU A 75 3.15 1.28 -5.08
CA LEU A 75 2.22 1.40 -6.21
C LEU A 75 2.18 0.14 -7.08
N PHE A 76 3.31 -0.55 -7.28
CA PHE A 76 3.31 -1.78 -8.09
C PHE A 76 2.87 -3.04 -7.33
N LEU A 77 2.99 -3.06 -6.00
CA LEU A 77 2.67 -4.25 -5.22
C LEU A 77 1.18 -4.63 -5.29
N LEU A 78 0.26 -3.66 -5.21
CA LEU A 78 -1.18 -3.93 -5.25
C LEU A 78 -1.67 -4.42 -6.62
N PRO A 79 -1.30 -3.81 -7.76
CA PRO A 79 -1.68 -4.28 -9.09
C PRO A 79 -1.16 -5.69 -9.35
N VAL A 80 0.08 -5.98 -8.96
CA VAL A 80 0.65 -7.32 -9.08
C VAL A 80 -0.12 -8.32 -8.23
N ALA A 81 -0.47 -7.96 -6.99
CA ALA A 81 -1.31 -8.80 -6.13
C ALA A 81 -2.71 -9.03 -6.73
N ALA A 82 -3.28 -8.00 -7.35
CA ALA A 82 -4.58 -8.07 -8.02
C ALA A 82 -4.54 -9.03 -9.22
N VAL A 83 -3.52 -8.90 -10.07
CA VAL A 83 -3.29 -9.82 -11.20
C VAL A 83 -3.09 -11.25 -10.69
N TRP A 84 -2.30 -11.44 -9.65
CA TRP A 84 -2.11 -12.74 -9.02
C TRP A 84 -3.41 -13.35 -8.49
N ALA A 85 -4.24 -12.55 -7.81
CA ALA A 85 -5.54 -12.97 -7.29
C ALA A 85 -6.56 -13.31 -8.39
N MET A 86 -6.38 -12.79 -9.60
CA MET A 86 -7.20 -13.16 -10.76
C MET A 86 -6.70 -14.46 -11.39
N ALA A 87 -5.38 -14.67 -11.44
CA ALA A 87 -4.75 -15.87 -11.98
C ALA A 87 -4.94 -17.10 -11.07
N ASP A 88 -4.82 -16.92 -9.76
CA ASP A 88 -4.97 -17.98 -8.76
C ASP A 88 -6.18 -17.68 -7.86
N ARG A 89 -7.22 -18.53 -7.95
CA ARG A 89 -8.46 -18.42 -7.19
C ARG A 89 -8.51 -19.33 -5.97
N THR A 90 -7.34 -19.62 -5.37
CA THR A 90 -7.25 -20.41 -4.12
C THR A 90 -6.88 -19.52 -2.91
N ARG A 91 -6.71 -20.14 -1.74
CA ARG A 91 -6.32 -19.47 -0.47
C ARG A 91 -5.01 -18.68 -0.60
N THR A 92 -4.11 -19.11 -1.48
CA THR A 92 -2.82 -18.46 -1.74
C THR A 92 -2.97 -17.00 -2.16
N SER A 93 -4.03 -16.65 -2.90
CA SER A 93 -4.33 -15.26 -3.28
C SER A 93 -4.53 -14.35 -2.08
N SER A 94 -5.25 -14.83 -1.06
CA SER A 94 -5.50 -14.09 0.19
C SER A 94 -4.22 -13.93 1.01
N ILE A 95 -3.37 -14.96 1.02
CA ILE A 95 -2.05 -14.91 1.68
C ILE A 95 -1.16 -13.88 0.97
N ALA A 96 -1.10 -13.89 -0.37
CA ALA A 96 -0.33 -12.93 -1.15
C ALA A 96 -0.79 -11.49 -0.87
N LEU A 97 -2.10 -11.25 -0.81
CA LEU A 97 -2.65 -9.94 -0.49
C LEU A 97 -2.26 -9.48 0.93
N VAL A 98 -2.24 -10.37 1.93
CA VAL A 98 -1.75 -10.06 3.27
C VAL A 98 -0.29 -9.63 3.25
N VAL A 99 0.57 -10.41 2.59
CA VAL A 99 2.02 -10.12 2.50
C VAL A 99 2.25 -8.75 1.86
N VAL A 100 1.52 -8.44 0.79
CA VAL A 100 1.56 -7.15 0.11
C VAL A 100 1.11 -6.00 1.01
N CYS A 101 0.02 -6.17 1.76
CA CYS A 101 -0.43 -5.15 2.70
C CYS A 101 0.61 -4.90 3.81
N VAL A 102 1.21 -5.96 4.36
CA VAL A 102 2.26 -5.84 5.38
C VAL A 102 3.50 -5.13 4.83
N ALA A 103 3.92 -5.48 3.60
CA ALA A 103 5.03 -4.81 2.94
C ALA A 103 4.78 -3.31 2.78
N ILE A 104 3.58 -2.92 2.33
CA ILE A 104 3.22 -1.51 2.18
C ILE A 104 3.19 -0.77 3.52
N LEU A 105 2.67 -1.39 4.58
CA LEU A 105 2.74 -0.80 5.92
C LEU A 105 4.18 -0.53 6.37
N ALA A 106 5.11 -1.46 6.12
CA ALA A 106 6.52 -1.27 6.41
C ALA A 106 7.13 -0.13 5.57
N MET A 107 6.77 -0.03 4.29
CA MET A 107 7.19 1.07 3.40
C MET A 107 6.64 2.42 3.87
N GLN A 108 5.39 2.47 4.33
CA GLN A 108 4.79 3.68 4.90
C GLN A 108 5.55 4.15 6.15
N ALA A 109 5.96 3.22 7.03
CA ALA A 109 6.77 3.56 8.18
C ALA A 109 8.13 4.17 7.78
N ARG A 110 8.78 3.60 6.75
CA ARG A 110 10.03 4.14 6.20
C ARG A 110 9.85 5.52 5.56
N MET A 111 8.80 5.70 4.77
CA MET A 111 8.47 7.01 4.19
C MET A 111 8.20 8.07 5.25
N TRP A 112 7.51 7.69 6.33
CA TRP A 112 7.26 8.58 7.46
C TRP A 112 8.57 9.03 8.11
N GLN A 113 9.48 8.08 8.39
CA GLN A 113 10.79 8.38 8.96
C GLN A 113 11.59 9.35 8.09
N VAL A 114 11.68 9.09 6.78
CA VAL A 114 12.43 9.94 5.84
C VAL A 114 11.81 11.33 5.69
N TRP A 115 10.48 11.44 5.84
CA TRP A 115 9.78 12.72 5.75
C TRP A 115 9.97 13.61 6.98
N THR A 116 10.08 12.99 8.17
CA THR A 116 10.18 13.70 9.47
C THR A 116 11.61 13.91 9.95
N ALA A 117 12.59 13.32 9.28
CA ALA A 117 14.01 13.54 9.54
C ALA A 117 14.43 14.95 9.10
#